data_AF-A0A5S3SAR9-F1
#
_entry.id   AF-A0A5S3SAR9-F1
#
_cell.length_a   1.000
_cell.length_b   1.000
_cell.length_c   1.000
_cell.angle_alpha   90.00
_cell.angle_beta   90.00
_cell.angle_gamma   90.00
#
_symmetry.space_group_name_H-M   'P 1'
#
loop_
_entity.id
_entity.type
_entity.pdbx_description
1 polymer ?
#
loop_
_entity_poly.entity_id
_entity_poly.type
_entity_poly.pdbx_seq_one_letter_code
_entity_poly.pdbx_strand_id
1 'polypeptide(L)' 'MSTTTTGSVKWFNEAKGFGFIEQESGADVFAHFSAISGDGFKTLAEGQR' A
#
# COMPACT_ATOMS: atom_id res chain seq x y z
N MET A 1 20.24 -5.66 3.18
CA MET A 1 19.26 -6.65 2.68
C MET A 1 17.89 -6.02 2.78
N SER A 2 17.28 -5.64 1.66
CA SER A 2 15.91 -5.11 1.66
C SER A 2 14.95 -6.29 1.57
N THR A 3 14.23 -6.59 2.65
CA THR A 3 13.22 -7.65 2.69
C THR A 3 11.97 -7.15 1.96
N THR A 4 11.79 -7.57 0.71
CA THR A 4 10.57 -7.28 -0.05
C THR A 4 9.47 -8.24 0.38
N THR A 5 8.36 -7.72 0.91
CA THR A 5 7.18 -8.51 1.28
C THR A 5 6.01 -8.15 0.39
N THR A 6 5.28 -9.14 -0.10
CA THR A 6 4.05 -8.97 -0.87
C THR A 6 2.81 -8.99 0.03
N GLY A 7 1.79 -8.26 -0.38
CA GLY A 7 0.51 -8.16 0.32
C GLY A 7 -0.55 -7.54 -0.58
N SER A 8 -1.79 -7.52 -0.10
CA SER A 8 -2.92 -6.93 -0.80
C SER A 8 -3.36 -5.66 -0.08
N VAL A 9 -3.78 -4.65 -0.82
CA VAL A 9 -4.28 -3.38 -0.26
C VAL A 9 -5.55 -3.66 0.53
N LYS A 10 -5.49 -3.49 1.85
CA LYS A 10 -6.62 -3.69 2.75
C LYS A 10 -7.64 -2.58 2.58
N TRP A 11 -7.14 -1.35 2.52
CA TRP A 11 -7.89 -0.14 2.19
C TRP A 11 -6.91 1.01 1.93
N PHE A 12 -7.32 1.98 1.14
CA PHE A 12 -6.56 3.21 0.92
C PHE A 12 -7.51 4.40 0.82
N ASN A 13 -7.18 5.47 1.53
CA ASN A 13 -7.93 6.71 1.46
C ASN A 13 -7.21 7.70 0.55
N GLU A 14 -7.72 7.83 -0.68
CA GLU A 14 -7.14 8.70 -1.70
C GLU A 14 -7.19 10.18 -1.32
N ALA A 15 -8.23 10.61 -0.61
CA ALA A 15 -8.37 12.00 -0.15
C ALA A 15 -7.34 12.36 0.93
N LYS A 16 -6.96 11.39 1.77
CA LYS A 16 -5.94 11.56 2.81
C LYS A 16 -4.53 11.14 2.36
N GLY A 17 -4.41 10.38 1.29
CA GLY A 17 -3.14 9.88 0.75
C GLY A 17 -2.48 8.76 1.56
N PHE A 18 -3.23 7.98 2.32
CA PHE A 18 -2.68 6.86 3.08
C PHE A 18 -3.64 5.69 3.23
N GLY A 19 -3.09 4.52 3.53
CA GLY A 19 -3.83 3.29 3.72
C GLY A 19 -3.02 2.21 4.40
N PHE A 20 -3.53 0.99 4.34
CA PHE A 20 -2.86 -0.20 4.86
C PHE A 20 -2.87 -1.32 3.84
N ILE A 21 -1.78 -2.08 3.82
CA ILE A 21 -1.58 -3.28 3.01
C ILE A 21 -1.54 -4.47 3.96
N GLU A 22 -2.44 -5.41 3.76
CA GLU A 22 -2.47 -6.69 4.45
C GLU A 22 -1.41 -7.61 3.85
N GLN A 23 -0.42 -8.01 4.65
CA GLN A 23 0.62 -8.93 4.21
C GLN A 23 0.09 -10.38 4.16
N GLU A 24 0.61 -11.20 3.25
CA GLU A 24 0.26 -12.65 3.24
C GLU A 24 0.69 -13.37 4.53
N SER A 25 1.73 -12.85 5.20
CA SER A 25 2.20 -13.35 6.48
C SER A 25 2.79 -12.19 7.27
N GLY A 26 2.13 -11.80 8.35
CA GLY A 26 2.60 -10.72 9.21
C GLY A 26 1.49 -9.78 9.65
N ALA A 27 1.89 -8.56 10.01
CA ALA A 27 0.98 -7.50 10.43
C ALA A 27 0.65 -6.59 9.23
N ASP A 28 -0.45 -5.85 9.34
CA ASP A 28 -0.80 -4.83 8.35
C ASP A 28 0.29 -3.76 8.27
N VAL A 29 0.72 -3.43 7.05
CA VAL A 29 1.76 -2.43 6.79
C VAL A 29 1.12 -1.13 6.38
N PHE A 30 1.59 -0.04 6.98
CA PHE A 30 1.16 1.30 6.61
C PHE A 30 1.73 1.71 5.24
N ALA A 31 0.87 2.21 4.36
CA ALA A 31 1.22 2.70 3.03
C ALA A 31 0.87 4.18 2.90
N HIS A 32 1.88 5.00 2.60
CA HIS A 32 1.71 6.44 2.34
C HIS A 32 1.91 6.72 0.85
N PHE A 33 1.14 7.66 0.29
CA PHE A 33 1.20 7.99 -1.14
C PHE A 33 2.63 8.36 -1.60
N SER A 34 3.45 8.95 -0.73
CA SER A 34 4.83 9.31 -1.07
C SER A 34 5.71 8.10 -1.41
N ALA A 35 5.40 6.93 -0.85
CA ALA A 35 6.13 5.68 -1.07
C ALA A 35 5.66 4.91 -2.32
N ILE A 36 4.56 5.32 -2.94
CA ILE A 36 4.07 4.71 -4.18
C ILE A 36 4.97 5.17 -5.33
N SER A 37 5.63 4.22 -5.98
CA SER A 37 6.40 4.46 -7.20
C SER A 37 5.46 4.52 -8.41
N GLY A 38 5.56 5.59 -9.18
CA GLY A 38 4.73 5.83 -10.37
C GLY A 38 4.57 7.31 -10.63
N ASP A 39 4.39 7.65 -11.90
CA ASP A 39 4.07 9.00 -12.36
C ASP A 39 2.55 9.20 -12.38
N GLY A 40 2.06 10.31 -11.83
CA GLY A 40 0.63 10.64 -11.77
C GLY A 40 -0.01 10.49 -10.38
N PHE A 41 -1.30 10.12 -10.35
CA PHE A 41 -2.12 10.10 -9.13
C PHE A 41 -1.84 8.83 -8.31
N LYS A 42 -1.14 9.01 -7.18
CA LYS A 42 -0.62 7.91 -6.35
C LYS A 42 -1.71 7.33 -5.44
N THR A 43 -2.47 6.38 -5.98
CA THR A 43 -3.60 5.73 -5.31
C THR A 43 -3.50 4.22 -5.38
N LEU A 44 -4.20 3.55 -4.49
CA LEU A 44 -4.24 2.09 -4.39
C LEU A 44 -5.70 1.66 -4.32
N ALA A 45 -6.11 0.74 -5.20
CA ALA A 45 -7.43 0.15 -5.13
C ALA A 45 -7.46 -0.96 -4.07
N GLU A 46 -8.56 -1.09 -3.34
CA GLU A 46 -8.76 -2.22 -2.42
C GLU A 46 -8.61 -3.56 -3.15
N GLY A 47 -7.84 -4.49 -2.57
CA GLY A 47 -7.54 -5.79 -3.15
C GLY A 47 -6.41 -5.81 -4.19
N GLN A 48 -5.82 -4.66 -4.53
CA GLN A 48 -4.64 -4.58 -5.41
C GLN A 48 -3.41 -5.22 -4.73
N ARG A 49 -2.57 -5.93 -5.50
CA ARG A 49 -1.35 -6.63 -5.03
C ARG A 49 -0.10 -6.10 -5.72
#